data_AF-A0A1E8GP43-F1
#
_entry.id   AF-A0A1E8GP43-F1
#
_cell.length_a   1.000
_cell.length_b   1.000
_cell.length_c   1.000
_cell.angle_alpha   90.00
_cell.angle_beta   90.00
_cell.angle_gamma   90.00
#
_symmetry.space_group_name_H-M   'P 1'
#
loop_
_entity.id
_entity.type
_entity.pdbx_description
1 polymer ?
#
loop_
_entity_poly.entity_id
_entity_poly.type
_entity_poly.pdbx_seq_one_letter_code
_entity_poly.pdbx_strand_id
1 'polypeptide(L)' 'MRRSFYQYLMTKKAHKEVDDVTKLANLVFEDTAFPKHTSDFEEVSNYLETHADFTFNLSKFDEIWQEYLES' A
#
# COMPACT_ATOMS: atom_id res chain seq x y z
N MET A 1 -1.89 8.52 -17.66
CA MET A 1 -0.89 7.75 -16.89
C MET A 1 -1.54 7.36 -15.58
N ARG A 2 -1.80 6.06 -15.37
CA ARG A 2 -2.34 5.57 -14.09
C ARG A 2 -1.21 5.70 -13.05
N ARG A 3 -1.50 6.24 -11.87
CA ARG A 3 -0.49 6.41 -10.81
C ARG A 3 -0.15 5.05 -10.25
N SER A 4 1.12 4.80 -9.91
CA SER A 4 1.50 3.57 -9.21
C SER A 4 0.78 3.47 -7.87
N PHE A 5 0.58 2.25 -7.37
CA PHE A 5 -0.03 2.04 -6.05
C PHE A 5 0.75 2.78 -4.95
N TYR A 6 2.09 2.79 -5.05
CA TYR A 6 2.95 3.59 -4.19
C TYR A 6 2.61 5.09 -4.22
N GLN A 7 2.41 5.66 -5.41
CA GLN A 7 2.07 7.08 -5.56
C GLN A 7 0.69 7.40 -5.00
N TYR A 8 -0.27 6.48 -5.09
CA TYR A 8 -1.54 6.60 -4.41
C TYR A 8 -1.38 6.58 -2.89
N LEU A 9 -0.61 5.65 -2.33
CA LEU A 9 -0.32 5.63 -0.89
C LEU A 9 0.33 6.94 -0.42
N MET A 10 1.22 7.53 -1.24
CA MET A 10 1.86 8.81 -0.91
C MET A 10 0.89 9.98 -0.83
N THR A 11 -0.26 9.94 -1.52
CA THR A 11 -1.30 11.00 -1.37
C THR A 11 -2.14 10.81 -0.11
N LYS A 12 -2.23 9.58 0.40
CA LYS A 12 -2.96 9.23 1.64
C LYS A 12 -2.09 9.27 2.89
N LYS A 13 -0.77 9.36 2.73
CA LYS A 13 0.18 9.49 3.84
C LYS A 13 -0.19 10.65 4.76
N ALA A 14 -0.34 10.36 6.04
CA ALA A 14 -0.57 11.34 7.09
C ALA A 14 0.36 11.12 8.28
N HIS A 15 0.64 12.19 9.02
CA HIS A 15 1.53 12.17 10.19
C HIS A 15 0.95 11.34 11.35
N LYS A 16 -0.37 11.17 11.39
CA LYS A 16 -1.07 10.37 12.39
C LYS A 16 -1.70 9.18 11.68
N GLU A 17 -1.46 7.97 12.19
CA GLU A 17 -2.12 6.76 11.71
C GLU A 17 -3.60 6.83 12.08
N VAL A 18 -4.44 7.33 11.17
CA VAL A 18 -5.89 7.43 11.39
C VAL A 18 -6.63 6.22 10.82
N ASP A 19 -6.13 5.73 9.69
CA ASP A 19 -6.74 4.65 8.91
C ASP A 19 -5.68 3.63 8.46
N ASP A 20 -6.13 2.41 8.15
CA ASP A 20 -5.27 1.33 7.66
C ASP A 20 -4.49 1.74 6.40
N VAL A 21 -5.09 2.55 5.52
CA VAL A 21 -4.41 3.11 4.33
C VAL A 21 -3.23 3.99 4.71
N THR A 22 -3.37 4.78 5.76
CA THR A 22 -2.30 5.68 6.25
C THR A 22 -1.17 4.86 6.85
N LYS A 23 -1.53 3.82 7.61
CA LYS A 23 -0.57 2.91 8.21
C LYS A 23 0.23 2.17 7.13
N LEU A 24 -0.46 1.63 6.12
CA LEU A 24 0.19 1.00 4.97
C LEU A 24 1.08 2.01 4.22
N ALA A 25 0.60 3.23 4.01
CA ALA A 25 1.37 4.27 3.34
C ALA A 25 2.66 4.65 4.10
N ASN A 26 2.61 4.70 5.43
CA ASN A 26 3.81 4.95 6.25
C ASN A 26 4.77 3.75 6.21
N LEU A 27 4.27 2.53 6.36
CA LEU A 27 5.07 1.30 6.25
C LEU A 27 5.78 1.21 4.90
N VAL A 28 5.03 1.37 3.81
CA VAL A 28 5.55 1.36 2.43
C VAL A 28 6.50 2.52 2.16
N PHE A 29 6.33 3.66 2.84
CA PHE A 29 7.25 4.80 2.74
C PHE A 29 8.59 4.52 3.43
N GLU A 30 8.56 3.90 4.60
CA GLU A 30 9.75 3.48 5.35
C GLU A 30 10.45 2.30 4.66
N ASP A 31 9.68 1.44 3.99
CA ASP A 31 10.20 0.31 3.22
C ASP A 31 10.79 0.76 1.87
N THR A 32 12.12 0.84 1.82
CA THR A 32 12.83 1.23 0.60
C THR A 32 12.84 0.17 -0.49
N ALA A 33 12.55 -1.09 -0.14
CA ALA A 33 12.49 -2.22 -1.06
C ALA A 33 11.14 -2.33 -1.79
N PHE A 34 10.10 -1.61 -1.34
CA PHE A 34 8.78 -1.67 -1.93
C PHE A 34 8.81 -1.26 -3.42
N PRO A 35 8.14 -2.02 -4.31
CA PRO A 35 8.12 -1.72 -5.74
C PRO A 35 7.33 -0.44 -6.04
N LYS A 36 8.03 0.69 -6.19
CA LYS A 36 7.41 2.03 -6.41
C LYS A 36 6.82 2.22 -7.80
N HIS A 37 7.19 1.35 -8.74
CA HIS A 37 6.80 1.42 -10.14
C HIS A 37 5.76 0.37 -10.53
N THR A 38 5.34 -0.51 -9.60
CA THR A 38 4.27 -1.44 -9.88
C THR A 38 2.90 -0.81 -9.60
N SER A 39 1.94 -1.19 -10.44
CA SER A 39 0.52 -0.91 -10.27
C SER A 39 -0.27 -2.21 -10.31
N ASP A 40 0.43 -3.34 -10.22
CA ASP A 40 -0.13 -4.67 -10.37
C ASP A 40 -0.49 -5.25 -9.00
N PHE A 41 -1.71 -5.79 -8.90
CA PHE A 41 -2.22 -6.32 -7.65
C PHE A 41 -1.44 -7.55 -7.20
N GLU A 42 -1.11 -8.46 -8.13
CA GLU A 42 -0.39 -9.69 -7.80
C GLU A 42 1.03 -9.37 -7.35
N GLU A 43 1.74 -8.43 -8.01
CA GLU A 43 3.06 -8.01 -7.55
C GLU A 43 3.02 -7.41 -6.14
N VAL A 44 2.07 -6.51 -5.87
CA VAL A 44 1.96 -5.86 -4.55
C VAL A 44 1.51 -6.85 -3.49
N SER A 45 0.52 -7.70 -3.77
CA SER A 45 0.05 -8.74 -2.86
C SER A 45 1.18 -9.69 -2.52
N ASN A 46 1.87 -10.23 -3.53
CA ASN A 46 2.98 -11.15 -3.32
C ASN A 46 4.14 -10.50 -2.56
N TYR A 47 4.45 -9.22 -2.84
CA TYR A 47 5.43 -8.47 -2.07
C TYR A 47 5.02 -8.33 -0.61
N LEU A 48 3.77 -7.94 -0.35
CA LEU A 48 3.23 -7.84 1.00
C LEU A 48 3.20 -9.21 1.68
N GLU A 49 2.80 -10.29 1.03
CA GLU A 49 2.82 -11.63 1.65
C GLU A 49 4.24 -12.13 1.96
N THR A 50 5.23 -11.75 1.15
CA THR A 50 6.62 -12.20 1.31
C THR A 50 7.42 -11.31 2.27
N HIS A 51 7.17 -10.01 2.29
CA HIS A 51 7.92 -9.01 3.08
C HIS A 51 7.13 -8.45 4.26
N ALA A 52 5.80 -8.59 4.29
CA ALA A 52 5.04 -8.33 5.50
C ALA A 52 5.26 -9.50 6.46
N ASP A 53 6.37 -9.43 7.18
CA ASP A 53 6.53 -10.00 8.52
C ASP A 53 5.49 -9.42 9.52
N PHE A 54 4.46 -8.73 9.03
CA PHE A 54 3.62 -7.84 9.79
C PHE A 54 2.21 -8.39 9.91
N THR A 55 1.74 -8.28 11.13
CA THR A 55 0.38 -8.16 11.67
C THR A 55 -0.61 -7.29 10.85
N PHE A 56 -0.29 -6.89 9.62
CA PHE A 56 -1.20 -6.19 8.73
C PHE A 56 -2.14 -7.20 8.07
N ASN A 57 -3.43 -6.99 8.26
CA ASN A 57 -4.43 -7.94 7.80
C ASN A 57 -4.63 -7.77 6.28
N LEU A 58 -4.44 -8.83 5.49
CA LEU A 58 -4.66 -8.82 4.04
C LEU A 58 -6.07 -8.34 3.66
N SER A 59 -7.07 -8.57 4.52
CA SER A 59 -8.41 -8.01 4.32
C SER A 59 -8.43 -6.48 4.27
N LYS A 60 -7.52 -5.80 4.98
CA LYS A 60 -7.36 -4.34 4.91
C LYS A 60 -6.67 -3.90 3.62
N PHE A 61 -5.75 -4.72 3.10
CA PHE A 61 -5.13 -4.45 1.81
C PHE A 61 -6.15 -4.46 0.68
N ASP A 62 -7.06 -5.44 0.65
CA ASP A 62 -8.16 -5.50 -0.33
C ASP A 62 -9.02 -4.22 -0.30
N GLU A 63 -9.41 -3.75 0.88
CA GLU A 63 -10.17 -2.49 1.04
C GLU A 63 -9.41 -1.30 0.46
N ILE A 64 -8.12 -1.16 0.78
CA ILE A 64 -7.26 -0.07 0.28
C ILE A 64 -7.07 -0.16 -1.23
N TRP A 65 -6.98 -1.38 -1.77
CA TRP A 65 -6.82 -1.61 -3.20
C TRP A 65 -8.09 -1.22 -3.96
N GLN A 66 -9.28 -1.55 -3.43
CA GLN A 66 -10.54 -1.08 -3.99
C GLN A 66 -10.61 0.44 -4.01
N GLU A 67 -10.27 1.12 -2.90
CA GLU A 67 -10.23 2.59 -2.88
C GLU A 67 -9.26 3.17 -3.93
N TYR A 68 -8.12 2.52 -4.16
CA TYR A 68 -7.18 2.91 -5.21
C TYR A 68 -7.79 2.73 -6.61
N LEU A 69 -8.55 1.66 -6.85
CA LEU A 69 -9.22 1.41 -8.12
C LEU A 69 -10.37 2.38 -8.39
N GLU A 70 -11.02 2.88 -7.33
CA GLU A 70 -12.10 3.87 -7.39
C GLU A 70 -11.61 5.33 -7.46
N SER A 71 -10.32 5.59 -7.20
CA SER A 71 -9.73 6.94 -7.11
C SER A 71 -9.16 7.52 -8.41
#